data_AF-A0A653T0L4-F1
#
_entry.id   AF-A0A653T0L4-F1
#
_cell.length_a   1.000
_cell.length_b   1.000
_cell.length_c   1.000
_cell.angle_alpha   90.00
_cell.angle_beta   90.00
_cell.angle_gamma   90.00
#
_symmetry.space_group_name_H-M   'P 1'
#
loop_
_entity.id
_entity.type
_entity.pdbx_description
1 polymer ?
#
loop_
_entity_poly.entity_id
_entity_poly.type
_entity_poly.pdbx_seq_one_letter_code
_entity_poly.pdbx_strand_id
1 'polypeptide(L)' 'MNPYTTFIALLVGSLVLFVGIRLKKWPIILVAMLPLGLVAFNMFLLITGR' A
#
# COMPACT_ATOMS: atom_id res chain seq x y z
N MET A 1 4.40 4.86 13.54
CA MET A 1 4.56 5.39 12.17
C MET A 1 3.98 6.79 12.11
N ASN A 2 4.61 7.71 11.38
CA ASN A 2 4.03 9.04 11.19
C ASN A 2 2.77 8.93 10.32
N PRO A 3 1.65 9.57 10.69
CA PRO A 3 0.38 9.47 9.96
C PRO A 3 0.52 9.96 8.50
N TYR A 4 1.37 10.96 8.27
CA TYR A 4 1.72 11.44 6.94
C TYR A 4 2.39 10.36 6.07
N THR A 5 3.28 9.55 6.65
CA THR A 5 3.98 8.49 5.93
C THR A 5 3.03 7.38 5.50
N THR A 6 2.06 7.03 6.35
CA THR A 6 1.00 6.06 6.03
C THR A 6 0.10 6.56 4.92
N PHE A 7 -0.27 7.84 4.95
CA PHE A 7 -1.09 8.46 3.91
C PHE A 7 -0.38 8.48 2.55
N ILE A 8 0.91 8.85 2.53
CA ILE A 8 1.75 8.83 1.32
C ILE A 8 1.88 7.40 0.78
N ALA A 9 2.10 6.41 1.65
CA ALA A 9 2.21 5.01 1.24
C ALA A 9 0.91 4.47 0.60
N LEU A 10 -0.26 4.87 1.13
CA LEU A 10 -1.57 4.57 0.53
C LEU A 10 -1.73 5.23 -0.84
N LEU A 11 -1.44 6.52 -0.94
CA LEU A 11 -1.56 7.29 -2.18
C LEU A 11 -0.67 6.72 -3.27
N VAL A 12 0.62 6.52 -2.97
CA VAL A 12 1.61 5.96 -3.89
C VAL A 12 1.27 4.50 -4.23
N GLY A 13 0.92 3.69 -3.23
CA GLY A 13 0.53 2.29 -3.43
C GLY A 13 -0.64 2.16 -4.41
N SER A 14 -1.71 2.94 -4.22
CA SER A 14 -2.86 2.97 -5.15
C SER A 14 -2.48 3.44 -6.56
N LEU A 15 -1.64 4.47 -6.67
CA LEU A 15 -1.21 5.01 -7.98
C LEU A 15 -0.38 3.98 -8.77
N VAL A 16 0.57 3.33 -8.10
CA VAL A 16 1.42 2.30 -8.70
C VAL A 16 0.60 1.06 -9.09
N LEU A 17 -0.39 0.67 -8.29
CA LEU A 17 -1.30 -0.43 -8.63
C LEU A 17 -2.15 -0.09 -9.86
N PHE A 18 -2.69 1.14 -9.93
CA PHE A 18 -3.43 1.62 -11.09
C PHE A 18 -2.58 1.58 -12.37
N VAL A 19 -1.35 2.09 -12.31
CA VAL A 19 -0.40 2.04 -13.42
C VAL A 19 -0.05 0.60 -13.80
N GLY A 20 0.19 -0.27 -12.81
CA GLY A 20 0.50 -1.68 -13.00
C GLY A 20 -0.62 -2.45 -13.71
N ILE A 21 -1.87 -2.23 -13.31
CA ILE A 21 -3.06 -2.80 -13.94
C ILE A 21 -3.20 -2.30 -15.38
N ARG A 22 -3.09 -0.98 -15.60
CA ARG A 22 -3.22 -0.37 -16.93
C ARG A 22 -2.16 -0.87 -17.91
N LEU A 23 -0.93 -1.08 -17.44
CA LEU A 23 0.18 -1.58 -18.26
C LEU A 23 0.23 -3.11 -18.33
N LYS A 24 -0.67 -3.83 -17.65
CA LYS A 24 -0.62 -5.30 -17.45
C LYS A 24 0.76 -5.80 -16.99
N LYS A 25 1.49 -4.96 -16.25
CA LYS A 25 2.84 -5.26 -15.75
C LYS A 25 2.73 -5.83 -14.35
N TRP A 26 2.64 -7.15 -14.29
CA TRP A 26 2.64 -7.93 -13.05
C TRP A 26 3.72 -7.55 -12.03
N PRO A 27 4.98 -7.22 -12.42
CA PRO A 27 6.00 -6.82 -11.44
C PRO A 27 5.64 -5.54 -10.70
N ILE A 28 4.97 -4.58 -11.37
CA ILE A 28 4.58 -3.30 -10.79
C ILE A 28 3.44 -3.50 -9.78
N ILE A 29 2.52 -4.41 -10.08
CA ILE A 29 1.41 -4.80 -9.18
C ILE A 29 1.98 -5.43 -7.91
N LEU A 30 2.96 -6.33 -8.03
CA LEU A 30 3.65 -6.96 -6.89
C LEU A 30 4.35 -5.92 -6.00
N VAL A 31 5.04 -4.95 -6.59
CA VAL A 31 5.70 -3.87 -5.84
C VAL A 31 4.67 -2.98 -5.13
N ALA A 32 3.51 -2.71 -5.74
CA ALA A 32 2.44 -1.93 -5.12
C ALA A 32 1.75 -2.64 -3.94
N MET A 33 1.77 -3.98 -3.90
CA MET A 33 1.20 -4.74 -2.79
C MET A 33 2.01 -4.58 -1.49
N LEU A 34 3.32 -4.33 -1.57
CA LEU A 34 4.16 -4.13 -0.39
C LEU A 34 3.71 -2.95 0.50
N PRO A 35 3.64 -1.70 -0.01
CA PRO A 35 3.21 -0.57 0.81
C PRO A 35 1.76 -0.70 1.28
N LEU A 36 0.86 -1.23 0.43
CA LEU A 36 -0.54 -1.44 0.83
C LEU A 36 -0.67 -2.51 1.91
N GLY A 37 0.08 -3.61 1.82
CA GLY A 37 0.11 -4.66 2.84
C GLY A 37 0.66 -4.15 4.17
N LEU A 38 1.69 -3.30 4.15
CA LEU A 38 2.27 -2.66 5.33
C LEU A 38 1.27 -1.72 6.02
N VAL A 39 0.49 -0.97 5.24
CA VAL A 39 -0.58 -0.11 5.78
C VAL A 39 -1.73 -0.95 6.34
N ALA A 40 -2.16 -2.00 5.63
CA ALA A 40 -3.21 -2.90 6.09
C ALA A 40 -2.82 -3.62 7.38
N PHE A 41 -1.57 -4.07 7.50
CA PHE A 41 -1.04 -4.69 8.71
C PHE A 41 -0.99 -3.71 9.88
N ASN A 42 -0.58 -2.46 9.64
CA ASN A 42 -0.64 -1.42 10.67
C ASN A 42 -2.07 -1.13 11.11
N MET A 43 -3.02 -1.01 10.18
CA MET A 43 -4.43 -0.83 10.52
C MET A 43 -4.96 -2.02 11.31
N PHE A 44 -4.59 -3.24 10.94
CA PHE A 44 -4.97 -4.45 11.66
C PHE A 44 -4.44 -4.44 13.10
N LEU A 45 -3.17 -4.14 13.32
CA LEU A 45 -2.61 -4.00 14.67
C LEU A 45 -3.33 -2.93 15.49
N LEU A 46 -3.62 -1.78 14.87
CA LEU A 46 -4.28 -0.64 15.51
C LEU A 46 -5.74 -0.99 15.92
N ILE A 47 -6.46 -1.73 15.07
CA ILE A 47 -7.81 -2.23 15.36
C ILE A 47 -7.79 -3.33 16.43
N THR A 48 -6.80 -4.23 16.37
CA THR A 48 -6.70 -5.38 17.28
C THR A 48 -6.08 -4.99 18.64
N GLY A 49 -5.64 -3.74 18.80
CA GLY A 49 -5.12 -3.20 20.06
C GLY A 49 -3.86 -3.90 20.57
N ARG A 50 -3.07 -4.49 19.68
CA ARG A 50 -1.80 -5.18 20.00
C ARG A 50 -0.59 -4.36 19.57
#